data_AF-A0A0G1YD40-F1
#
_entry.id   AF-A0A0G1YD40-F1
#
_cell.length_a   1.000
_cell.length_b   1.000
_cell.length_c   1.000
_cell.angle_alpha   90.00
_cell.angle_beta   90.00
_cell.angle_gamma   90.00
#
_symmetry.space_group_name_H-M   'P 1'
#
loop_
_entity.id
_entity.type
_entity.pdbx_description
1 polymer ?
#
loop_
_entity_poly.entity_id
_entity_poly.type
_entity_poly.pdbx_seq_one_letter_code
_entity_poly.pdbx_strand_id
1 'polypeptide(L)'
;KLKESENSMPPNFVLDEDENIVLCGLIDWLEYVPADDSIRIIDFKTGKNEEDGDSLQLPIYLLLLQALQKRRVSGAAYWYLEKNDTPTDVLLPDADEAREKVLALARRVKDAREGRAYDCPRSGRSSGPAGCFACEPYEAILRGEAEYLGVAGYGQDAYLV
;
A
#
# COMPACT_ATOMS: atom_id res chain seq x y z
N LYS A 1 19.28 -0.15 5.74
CA LYS A 1 17.97 -0.20 6.44
C LYS A 1 17.59 1.22 6.86
N LEU A 2 16.34 1.65 6.63
CA LEU A 2 15.83 2.88 7.23
C LEU A 2 15.73 2.72 8.76
N LYS A 3 15.94 3.79 9.52
CA LYS A 3 15.74 3.74 10.97
C LYS A 3 14.25 3.56 11.27
N GLU A 4 13.95 2.76 12.28
CA GLU A 4 12.58 2.70 12.83
C GLU A 4 12.24 4.04 13.46
N SER A 5 11.00 4.47 13.29
CA SER A 5 10.48 5.68 13.91
C SER A 5 10.10 5.42 15.36
N GLU A 6 10.29 6.41 16.23
CA GLU A 6 10.09 6.29 17.68
C GLU A 6 8.62 6.04 18.09
N ASN A 7 7.67 6.14 17.16
CA ASN A 7 6.22 6.06 17.38
C ASN A 7 5.61 4.66 17.12
N SER A 8 6.42 3.59 17.12
CA SER A 8 5.99 2.20 16.82
C SER A 8 5.38 1.99 15.43
N MET A 9 5.46 2.98 14.55
CA MET A 9 5.09 2.85 13.14
C MET A 9 6.29 2.33 12.32
N PRO A 10 6.04 1.81 11.11
CA PRO A 10 7.09 1.69 10.10
C PRO A 10 7.77 3.03 9.83
N PRO A 11 8.96 3.06 9.20
CA PRO A 11 9.60 4.28 8.75
C PRO A 11 8.60 5.24 8.11
N ASN A 12 8.57 6.48 8.59
CA ASN A 12 7.58 7.47 8.22
C ASN A 12 8.12 8.89 8.29
N PHE A 13 7.41 9.80 7.64
CA PHE A 13 7.59 11.24 7.76
C PHE A 13 6.24 11.94 7.57
N VAL A 14 6.17 13.20 7.98
CA VAL A 14 4.97 14.01 7.77
C VAL A 14 4.90 14.40 6.29
N LEU A 15 3.90 13.89 5.58
CA LEU A 15 3.67 14.19 4.17
C LEU A 15 3.00 15.55 4.02
N ASP A 16 2.02 15.85 4.89
CA ASP A 16 1.29 17.11 4.92
C ASP A 16 0.94 17.48 6.37
N GLU A 17 1.52 18.56 6.87
CA GLU A 17 1.34 19.01 8.26
C GLU A 17 -0.06 19.59 8.51
N ASP A 18 -0.55 20.41 7.58
CA ASP A 18 -1.85 21.09 7.69
C ASP A 18 -3.00 20.09 7.73
N GLU A 19 -2.89 19.01 6.95
CA GLU A 19 -3.90 17.96 6.89
C GLU A 19 -3.64 16.82 7.88
N ASN A 20 -2.55 16.87 8.64
CA ASN A 20 -2.09 15.82 9.57
C ASN A 20 -1.96 14.45 8.88
N ILE A 21 -1.32 14.41 7.71
CA ILE A 21 -1.09 13.20 6.93
C ILE A 21 0.36 12.75 7.10
N VAL A 22 0.52 11.55 7.64
CA VAL A 22 1.82 10.87 7.80
C VAL A 22 1.91 9.74 6.79
N LEU A 23 2.98 9.73 5.98
CA LEU A 23 3.26 8.62 5.06
C LEU A 23 4.22 7.64 5.73
N CYS A 24 3.84 6.36 5.74
CA CYS A 24 4.66 5.28 6.31
C CYS A 24 4.76 4.10 5.34
N GLY A 25 5.84 3.32 5.44
CA GLY A 25 5.98 2.09 4.65
C GLY A 25 7.24 1.31 4.97
N LEU A 26 7.25 0.04 4.56
CA LEU A 26 8.41 -0.83 4.62
C LEU A 26 8.90 -1.11 3.21
N ILE A 27 10.19 -0.88 2.98
CA ILE A 27 10.85 -1.11 1.71
C ILE A 27 11.41 -2.53 1.72
N ASP A 28 11.11 -3.29 0.68
CA ASP A 28 11.56 -4.68 0.51
C ASP A 28 13.08 -4.78 0.48
N TRP A 29 13.72 -4.11 -0.48
CA TRP A 29 15.16 -4.17 -0.64
C TRP A 29 15.76 -2.90 -1.24
N LEU A 30 17.00 -2.62 -0.84
CA LEU A 30 17.82 -1.54 -1.38
C LEU A 30 19.14 -2.12 -1.86
N GLU A 31 19.38 -2.02 -3.16
CA GLU A 31 20.66 -2.32 -3.78
C GLU A 31 21.55 -1.08 -3.72
N TYR A 32 22.80 -1.24 -3.28
CA TYR A 32 23.80 -0.18 -3.36
C TYR A 32 24.44 -0.17 -4.74
N VAL A 33 24.54 1.00 -5.37
CA VAL A 33 25.17 1.18 -6.69
C VAL A 33 26.52 1.88 -6.49
N PRO A 34 27.65 1.15 -6.55
CA PRO A 34 28.95 1.71 -6.21
C PRO A 34 29.46 2.74 -7.21
N ALA A 35 29.01 2.66 -8.47
CA ALA A 35 29.48 3.52 -9.55
C ALA A 35 29.20 5.01 -9.30
N ASP A 36 28.15 5.33 -8.55
CA ASP A 36 27.68 6.69 -8.34
C ASP A 36 27.16 6.98 -6.92
N ASP A 37 27.55 6.14 -5.94
CA ASP A 37 27.16 6.20 -4.52
C ASP A 37 25.64 6.36 -4.31
N SER A 38 24.85 5.68 -5.13
CA SER A 38 23.40 5.73 -5.08
C SER A 38 22.79 4.43 -4.57
N ILE A 39 21.46 4.43 -4.44
CA ILE A 39 20.68 3.23 -4.13
C ILE A 39 19.61 3.00 -5.18
N ARG A 40 19.37 1.73 -5.48
CA ARG A 40 18.27 1.27 -6.33
C ARG A 40 17.26 0.49 -5.50
N ILE A 41 15.98 0.75 -5.73
CA ILE A 41 14.87 0.06 -5.07
C ILE A 41 14.63 -1.27 -5.78
N ILE A 42 14.46 -2.36 -5.02
CA ILE A 42 13.96 -3.63 -5.55
C ILE A 42 12.73 -4.03 -4.73
N ASP A 43 11.60 -4.19 -5.41
CA ASP A 43 10.34 -4.64 -4.84
C ASP A 43 10.01 -6.05 -5.33
N PHE A 44 9.84 -6.99 -4.41
CA PHE A 44 9.67 -8.40 -4.76
C PHE A 44 8.20 -8.72 -5.01
N LYS A 45 7.92 -9.40 -6.13
CA LYS A 45 6.59 -9.85 -6.49
C LYS A 45 6.55 -11.37 -6.58
N THR A 46 5.67 -11.97 -5.80
CA THR A 46 5.34 -13.40 -5.87
C THR A 46 4.09 -13.68 -6.73
N GLY A 47 3.38 -12.63 -7.14
CA GLY A 47 2.17 -12.76 -7.94
C GLY A 47 2.43 -13.18 -9.39
N LYS A 48 1.45 -13.89 -9.98
CA LYS A 48 1.44 -14.24 -11.41
C LYS A 48 1.10 -13.09 -12.33
N ASN A 49 0.59 -11.98 -11.80
CA ASN A 49 0.26 -10.80 -12.59
C ASN A 49 1.36 -9.77 -12.42
N GLU A 50 1.59 -8.98 -13.46
CA GLU A 50 2.44 -7.81 -13.37
C GLU A 50 1.75 -6.74 -12.54
N GLU A 51 2.56 -5.94 -11.85
CA GLU A 51 2.09 -4.80 -11.08
C GLU A 51 1.47 -3.76 -12.02
N ASP A 52 0.40 -3.12 -11.57
CA ASP A 52 -0.24 -2.04 -12.32
C ASP A 52 0.74 -0.86 -12.48
N GLY A 53 0.77 -0.26 -13.67
CA GLY A 53 1.56 0.94 -13.93
C GLY A 53 1.15 2.13 -13.05
N ASP A 54 -0.10 2.14 -12.56
CA ASP A 54 -0.61 3.14 -11.63
C ASP A 54 -0.39 2.78 -10.14
N SER A 55 0.40 1.73 -9.85
CA SER A 55 0.74 1.35 -8.48
C SER A 55 1.51 2.44 -7.74
N LEU A 56 1.04 2.78 -6.54
CA LEU A 56 1.67 3.80 -5.70
C LEU A 56 2.82 3.27 -4.86
N GLN A 57 3.11 1.97 -4.88
CA GLN A 57 4.11 1.39 -3.98
C GLN A 57 5.52 1.97 -4.21
N LEU A 58 6.01 2.01 -5.45
CA LEU A 58 7.32 2.59 -5.77
C LEU A 58 7.36 4.11 -5.55
N PRO A 59 6.32 4.91 -5.93
CA PRO A 59 6.22 6.31 -5.52
C PRO A 59 6.32 6.52 -4.00
N ILE A 60 5.66 5.68 -3.19
CA ILE A 60 5.75 5.74 -1.72
C ILE A 60 7.18 5.45 -1.25
N TYR A 61 7.84 4.44 -1.81
CA TYR A 61 9.23 4.13 -1.47
C TYR A 61 10.20 5.25 -1.84
N LEU A 62 10.02 5.88 -2.99
CA LEU A 62 10.80 7.04 -3.41
C LEU A 62 10.71 8.17 -2.38
N LEU A 63 9.49 8.55 -1.99
CA LEU A 63 9.27 9.63 -1.02
C LEU A 63 9.86 9.31 0.36
N LEU A 64 9.67 8.07 0.85
CA LEU A 64 10.25 7.62 2.12
C LEU A 64 11.78 7.69 2.11
N LEU A 65 12.41 7.26 1.01
CA LEU A 65 13.86 7.30 0.88
C LEU A 65 14.39 8.72 0.76
N GLN A 66 13.75 9.59 0.00
CA GLN A 66 14.17 10.99 -0.10
C GLN A 66 14.09 11.71 1.25
N ALA A 67 13.08 11.40 2.06
CA ALA A 67 12.92 12.00 3.38
C ALA A 67 13.89 11.43 4.43
N LEU A 68 14.17 10.12 4.39
CA LEU A 68 14.81 9.41 5.51
C LEU A 68 16.21 8.87 5.20
N GLN A 69 16.63 8.85 3.94
CA GLN A 69 17.92 8.32 3.50
C GLN A 69 18.80 9.42 2.91
N LYS A 70 20.12 9.32 3.14
CA LYS A 70 21.12 10.29 2.67
C LYS A 70 21.55 10.06 1.23
N ARG A 71 21.51 8.82 0.76
CA ARG A 71 21.87 8.45 -0.62
C ARG A 71 20.72 8.72 -1.57
N ARG A 72 21.05 9.21 -2.76
CA ARG A 72 20.08 9.42 -3.83
C ARG A 72 19.52 8.09 -4.31
N VAL A 73 18.24 8.09 -4.65
CA VAL A 73 17.61 6.98 -5.38
C VAL A 73 17.91 7.16 -6.86
N SER A 74 18.54 6.17 -7.49
CA SER A 74 18.94 6.21 -8.91
C SER A 74 18.05 5.36 -9.83
N GLY A 75 17.23 4.48 -9.26
CA GLY A 75 16.29 3.67 -10.03
C GLY A 75 15.45 2.76 -9.15
N ALA A 76 14.55 2.04 -9.80
CA ALA A 76 13.72 1.03 -9.18
C ALA A 76 13.50 -0.15 -10.12
N ALA A 77 13.15 -1.29 -9.56
CA ALA A 77 12.76 -2.46 -10.30
C ALA A 77 11.77 -3.33 -9.52
N TYR A 78 10.90 -4.01 -10.26
CA TYR A 78 10.14 -5.14 -9.74
C TYR A 78 10.92 -6.43 -10.00
N TRP A 79 10.94 -7.33 -9.04
CA TRP A 79 11.47 -8.68 -9.24
C TRP A 79 10.36 -9.72 -9.08
N TYR A 80 9.85 -10.19 -10.22
CA TYR A 80 8.83 -11.24 -10.29
C TYR A 80 9.47 -12.62 -10.11
N LEU A 81 9.53 -13.08 -8.87
CA LEU A 81 10.31 -14.27 -8.47
C LEU A 81 9.85 -15.57 -9.15
N GLU A 82 8.56 -15.66 -9.54
CA GLU A 82 8.04 -16.83 -10.26
C GLU A 82 8.31 -16.81 -11.77
N LYS A 83 8.66 -15.64 -12.34
CA LYS A 83 8.72 -15.43 -13.79
C LYS A 83 10.10 -15.08 -14.31
N ASN A 84 10.84 -14.28 -13.57
CA ASN A 84 12.05 -13.62 -14.03
C ASN A 84 13.23 -13.99 -13.14
N ASP A 85 14.32 -14.43 -13.75
CA ASP A 85 15.58 -14.68 -13.04
C ASP A 85 16.28 -13.39 -12.59
N THR A 86 15.87 -12.24 -13.14
CA THR A 86 16.45 -10.93 -12.84
C THR A 86 15.36 -9.86 -12.62
N PRO A 87 15.65 -8.78 -11.86
CA PRO A 87 14.75 -7.65 -11.72
C PRO A 87 14.46 -6.96 -13.06
N THR A 88 13.22 -6.49 -13.22
CA THR A 88 12.77 -5.70 -14.36
C THR A 88 12.75 -4.22 -13.99
N ASP A 89 13.55 -3.42 -14.69
CA ASP A 89 13.65 -1.98 -14.46
C ASP A 89 12.33 -1.26 -14.69
N VAL A 90 12.06 -0.27 -13.82
CA VAL A 90 10.89 0.59 -13.89
C VAL A 90 11.32 2.04 -13.75
N LEU A 91 10.71 2.91 -14.55
CA LEU A 91 10.90 4.35 -14.42
C LEU A 91 10.16 4.84 -13.18
N LEU A 92 10.90 5.47 -12.28
CA LEU A 92 10.31 6.20 -11.17
C LEU A 92 9.74 7.52 -11.70
N PRO A 93 8.59 7.98 -11.17
CA PRO A 93 8.15 9.36 -11.36
C PRO A 93 9.14 10.32 -10.70
N ASP A 94 9.03 11.60 -11.03
CA ASP A 94 9.72 12.62 -10.24
C ASP A 94 9.09 12.75 -8.83
N ALA A 95 9.81 13.41 -7.93
CA ALA A 95 9.42 13.52 -6.54
C ALA A 95 8.12 14.31 -6.34
N ASP A 96 7.89 15.34 -7.15
CA ASP A 96 6.73 16.21 -7.05
C ASP A 96 5.49 15.47 -7.57
N GLU A 97 5.60 14.78 -8.71
CA GLU A 97 4.55 13.91 -9.26
C GLU A 97 4.20 12.79 -8.27
N ALA A 98 5.20 12.14 -7.68
CA ALA A 98 4.99 11.12 -6.66
C ALA A 98 4.24 11.69 -5.46
N ARG A 99 4.65 12.87 -4.98
CA ARG A 99 4.03 13.54 -3.83
C ARG A 99 2.59 13.91 -4.14
N GLU A 100 2.31 14.50 -5.30
CA GLU A 100 0.95 14.87 -5.72
C GLU A 100 0.03 13.65 -5.79
N LYS A 101 0.45 12.57 -6.46
CA LYS A 101 -0.34 11.34 -6.59
C LYS A 101 -0.64 10.69 -5.24
N VAL A 102 0.38 10.56 -4.39
CA VAL A 102 0.23 9.94 -3.06
C VAL A 102 -0.66 10.80 -2.16
N LEU A 103 -0.46 12.11 -2.14
CA LEU A 103 -1.27 13.03 -1.33
C LEU A 103 -2.72 13.08 -1.79
N ALA A 104 -2.98 13.08 -3.10
CA ALA A 104 -4.34 13.03 -3.64
C ALA A 104 -5.09 11.75 -3.24
N LEU A 105 -4.42 10.60 -3.16
CA LEU A 105 -5.04 9.41 -2.59
C LEU A 105 -5.20 9.51 -1.07
N ALA A 106 -4.21 10.02 -0.35
CA ALA A 106 -4.27 10.16 1.11
C ALA A 106 -5.44 11.04 1.56
N ARG A 107 -5.70 12.15 0.85
CA ARG A 107 -6.87 13.02 1.07
C ARG A 107 -8.18 12.26 0.91
N ARG A 108 -8.33 11.50 -0.19
CA ARG A 108 -9.53 10.65 -0.41
C ARG A 108 -9.73 9.63 0.71
N VAL A 109 -8.64 9.02 1.20
CA VAL A 109 -8.69 8.08 2.34
C VAL A 109 -9.10 8.80 3.63
N LYS A 110 -8.58 10.01 3.89
CA LYS A 110 -8.97 10.85 5.03
C LYS A 110 -10.46 11.19 4.97
N ASP A 111 -10.94 11.71 3.84
CA ASP A 111 -12.35 12.08 3.64
C ASP A 111 -13.28 10.87 3.84
N ALA A 112 -12.90 9.71 3.29
CA ALA A 112 -13.68 8.48 3.46
C ALA A 112 -13.77 8.05 4.93
N ARG A 113 -12.68 8.18 5.70
CA ARG A 113 -12.67 7.84 7.14
C ARG A 113 -13.50 8.81 7.96
N GLU A 114 -13.39 10.11 7.70
CA GLU A 114 -14.14 11.16 8.39
C GLU A 114 -15.64 11.06 8.10
N GLY A 115 -16.00 10.81 6.84
CA GLY A 115 -17.37 10.59 6.38
C GLY A 115 -17.92 9.19 6.70
N ARG A 116 -17.09 8.27 7.20
CA ARG A 116 -17.42 6.83 7.38
C ARG A 116 -17.98 6.18 6.10
N ALA A 117 -17.49 6.62 4.94
CA ALA A 117 -17.89 6.13 3.64
C ALA A 117 -16.98 4.96 3.23
N TYR A 118 -17.43 3.74 3.52
CA TYR A 118 -16.68 2.49 3.29
C TYR A 118 -17.29 1.63 2.18
N ASP A 119 -17.96 2.26 1.22
CA ASP A 119 -18.60 1.57 0.11
C ASP A 119 -17.57 0.79 -0.73
N CYS A 120 -17.88 -0.46 -1.02
CA CYS A 120 -17.00 -1.28 -1.83
C CYS A 120 -17.01 -0.77 -3.28
N PRO A 121 -15.86 -0.37 -3.88
CA PRO A 121 -15.87 0.12 -5.25
C PRO A 121 -16.19 -0.96 -6.29
N ARG A 122 -16.24 -2.24 -5.87
CA ARG A 122 -16.61 -3.39 -6.72
C ARG A 122 -18.11 -3.70 -6.70
N SER A 123 -18.86 -3.26 -5.69
CA SER A 123 -20.32 -3.44 -5.68
C SER A 123 -20.95 -2.63 -6.83
N GLY A 124 -21.79 -3.27 -7.65
CA GLY A 124 -22.53 -2.60 -8.73
C GLY A 124 -21.75 -2.37 -10.04
N ARG A 125 -20.47 -2.75 -10.13
CA ARG A 125 -19.80 -2.96 -11.44
C ARG A 125 -20.06 -4.39 -11.92
N SER A 126 -19.46 -4.80 -13.04
CA SER A 126 -19.65 -6.08 -13.77
C SER A 126 -19.60 -7.41 -12.96
N SER A 127 -19.50 -7.33 -11.64
CA SER A 127 -19.45 -8.41 -10.63
C SER A 127 -20.79 -8.67 -9.91
N GLY A 128 -21.84 -7.85 -10.12
CA GLY A 128 -23.17 -8.07 -9.52
C GLY A 128 -23.47 -7.18 -8.30
N PRO A 129 -24.56 -7.46 -7.55
CA PRO A 129 -24.98 -6.66 -6.40
C PRO A 129 -24.10 -6.83 -5.15
N ALA A 130 -23.24 -7.85 -5.12
CA ALA A 130 -22.32 -8.13 -4.01
C ALA A 130 -21.02 -7.31 -4.12
N GLY A 131 -20.39 -7.06 -2.96
CA GLY A 131 -19.08 -6.41 -2.87
C GLY A 131 -17.93 -7.30 -3.33
N CYS A 132 -16.70 -6.98 -2.91
CA CYS A 132 -15.54 -7.83 -3.20
C CYS A 132 -15.52 -9.08 -2.28
N PHE A 133 -14.64 -10.04 -2.58
CA PHE A 133 -14.45 -11.25 -1.76
C PHE A 133 -14.24 -11.00 -0.25
N ALA A 134 -13.74 -9.82 0.14
CA ALA A 134 -13.57 -9.43 1.54
C ALA A 134 -14.84 -8.86 2.17
N CYS A 135 -15.70 -8.23 1.37
CA CYS A 135 -17.00 -7.72 1.80
C CYS A 135 -18.05 -8.85 1.88
N GLU A 136 -17.98 -9.82 0.97
CA GLU A 136 -18.97 -10.91 0.82
C GLU A 136 -19.32 -11.61 2.15
N PRO A 137 -18.36 -12.02 3.02
CA PRO A 137 -18.70 -12.65 4.29
C PRO A 137 -19.51 -11.72 5.22
N TYR A 138 -19.15 -10.44 5.26
CA TYR A 138 -19.86 -9.46 6.09
C TYR A 138 -21.26 -9.16 5.51
N GLU A 139 -21.38 -9.06 4.20
CA GLU A 139 -22.67 -8.86 3.53
C GLU A 139 -23.61 -10.06 3.72
N ALA A 140 -23.09 -11.29 3.75
CA ALA A 140 -23.89 -12.49 4.07
C ALA A 140 -24.45 -12.42 5.50
N ILE A 141 -23.65 -11.95 6.47
CA ILE A 141 -24.13 -11.68 7.84
C ILE A 141 -25.28 -10.66 7.83
N LEU A 142 -25.13 -9.56 7.09
CA LEU A 142 -26.18 -8.52 6.99
C LEU A 142 -27.47 -9.00 6.31
N ARG A 143 -27.37 -9.93 5.36
CA ARG A 143 -28.53 -10.56 4.71
C ARG A 143 -29.19 -11.65 5.56
N GLY A 144 -28.60 -12.02 6.70
CA GLY A 144 -29.10 -13.09 7.56
C GLY A 144 -28.80 -14.49 7.00
N GLU A 145 -27.82 -14.61 6.10
CA GLU A 145 -27.37 -15.86 5.50
C GLU A 145 -26.32 -16.58 6.37
N ALA A 146 -25.83 -15.93 7.43
CA ALA A 146 -24.81 -16.46 8.33
C ALA A 146 -25.40 -16.97 9.67
N GLU A 147 -24.76 -17.98 10.26
CA GLU A 147 -25.11 -18.51 11.58
C GLU A 147 -24.28 -17.83 12.68
N TYR A 148 -24.92 -17.25 13.70
CA TYR A 148 -24.22 -16.66 14.85
C TYR A 148 -23.74 -17.74 15.80
N LEU A 149 -22.44 -17.76 16.09
CA LEU A 149 -21.79 -18.75 16.95
C LEU A 149 -21.50 -18.25 18.38
N GLY A 150 -21.77 -16.97 18.68
CA GLY A 150 -21.44 -16.35 19.97
C GLY A 150 -20.26 -15.39 19.89
N VAL A 151 -19.63 -15.12 21.04
CA VAL A 151 -18.49 -14.20 21.15
C VAL A 151 -17.18 -14.97 21.20
N ALA A 152 -16.28 -14.68 20.26
CA ALA A 152 -14.93 -15.26 20.18
C ALA A 152 -14.01 -14.78 21.31
N GLY A 153 -12.84 -15.43 21.44
CA GLY A 153 -11.88 -15.19 22.54
C GLY A 153 -11.32 -13.76 22.67
N TYR A 154 -11.51 -12.91 21.66
CA TYR A 154 -11.12 -11.50 21.67
C TYR A 154 -12.30 -10.53 21.81
N GLY A 155 -13.49 -11.00 22.22
CA GLY A 155 -14.67 -10.15 22.41
C GLY A 155 -15.37 -9.74 21.11
N GLN A 156 -15.12 -10.47 20.02
CA GLN A 156 -15.72 -10.23 18.71
C GLN A 156 -16.87 -11.21 18.46
N ASP A 157 -17.97 -10.76 17.88
CA ASP A 157 -19.03 -11.65 17.41
C ASP A 157 -18.50 -12.59 16.31
N ALA A 158 -18.80 -13.88 16.44
CA ALA A 158 -18.40 -14.92 15.52
C ALA A 158 -19.58 -15.41 14.69
N TYR A 159 -19.36 -15.56 13.39
CA TYR A 159 -20.36 -16.04 12.43
C TYR A 159 -19.76 -17.13 11.55
N LEU A 160 -20.59 -18.11 11.19
CA LEU A 160 -20.31 -19.07 10.12
C LEU A 160 -21.04 -18.62 8.85
N VAL A 161 -20.29 -18.43 7.76
CA VAL A 161 -20.79 -18.08 6.42
C VAL A 161 -20.50 -19.24 5.48
#